data_AF-A0A531JH70-F1
#
_entry.id   AF-A0A531JH70-F1
#
_cell.length_a   1.000
_cell.length_b   1.000
_cell.length_c   1.000
_cell.angle_alpha   90.00
_cell.angle_beta   90.00
_cell.angle_gamma   90.00
#
_symmetry.space_group_name_H-M   'P 1'
#
loop_
_entity.id
_entity.type
_entity.pdbx_description
1 polymer ?
#
loop_
_entity_poly.entity_id
_entity_poly.type
_entity_poly.pdbx_seq_one_letter_code
_entity_poly.pdbx_strand_id
1 'polypeptide(L)' 'MKAMVLESIGTPLKLIDRPDPIPGVGEIRLKVEACA' A
#
# COMPACT_ATOMS: atom_id res chain seq x y z
N MET A 1 2.68 -6.32 -3.89
CA MET A 1 1.30 -5.81 -3.75
C MET A 1 1.01 -4.64 -4.68
N LYS A 2 -0.24 -4.52 -5.15
CA LYS A 2 -0.74 -3.29 -5.79
C LYS A 2 -1.05 -2.24 -4.73
N ALA A 3 -0.69 -0.99 -4.98
CA ALA A 3 -0.93 0.13 -4.07
C ALA A 3 -1.33 1.39 -4.83
N MET A 4 -2.13 2.23 -4.18
CA MET A 4 -2.46 3.57 -4.66
C MET A 4 -1.49 4.56 -4.04
N VAL A 5 -0.68 5.25 -4.85
CA VAL A 5 0.35 6.19 -4.37
C VAL A 5 -0.01 7.62 -4.73
N LEU A 6 0.04 8.50 -3.74
CA LEU A 6 -0.03 9.95 -3.93
C LEU A 6 1.39 10.48 -4.15
N GLU A 7 1.74 10.83 -5.38
CA GLU A 7 3.07 11.37 -5.69
C GLU A 7 3.18 12.87 -5.40
N SER A 8 2.07 13.60 -5.48
CA SER A 8 2.03 15.05 -5.24
C SER A 8 0.65 15.47 -4.74
N ILE A 9 0.61 16.43 -3.82
CA ILE A 9 -0.64 16.97 -3.27
C ILE A 9 -1.50 17.52 -4.40
N GLY A 10 -2.80 17.21 -4.37
CA GLY A 10 -3.77 17.68 -5.37
C GLY A 10 -3.75 16.91 -6.69
N THR A 11 -2.96 15.83 -6.80
CA THR A 11 -2.95 14.97 -8.00
C THR A 11 -3.68 13.64 -7.74
N PRO A 12 -4.25 13.01 -8.78
CA PRO A 12 -4.83 11.69 -8.65
C PRO A 12 -3.81 10.65 -8.16
N LEU A 13 -4.31 9.66 -7.42
CA LEU A 13 -3.52 8.51 -7.01
C LEU A 13 -3.16 7.64 -8.22
N LYS A 14 -1.95 7.08 -8.20
CA LYS A 14 -1.49 6.12 -9.21
C LYS A 14 -1.50 4.69 -8.67
N LEU A 15 -2.07 3.78 -9.45
CA LEU A 15 -1.99 2.35 -9.19
C LEU A 15 -0.61 1.84 -9.62
N ILE A 16 0.18 1.33 -8.68
CA ILE A 16 1.51 0.77 -8.95
C ILE A 16 1.72 -0.57 -8.24
N ASP A 17 2.64 -1.37 -8.75
CA ASP A 17 3.14 -2.56 -8.08
C ASP A 17 4.33 -2.21 -7.17
N ARG A 18 4.30 -2.71 -5.93
CA ARG A 18 5.38 -2.60 -4.94
C ARG A 18 5.72 -3.96 -4.36
N PRO A 19 6.93 -4.16 -3.79
CA PRO A 19 7.21 -5.33 -2.97
C PRO A 19 6.21 -5.43 -1.82
N ASP A 20 5.92 -6.66 -1.39
CA ASP A 20 5.14 -6.83 -0.16
C ASP A 20 6.00 -6.38 1.05
N PRO A 21 5.41 -5.70 2.04
CA PRO A 21 6.16 -5.25 3.21
C PRO A 21 6.62 -6.44 4.07
N ILE A 22 7.79 -6.29 4.70
CA ILE A 22 8.32 -7.24 5.68
C ILE A 22 7.90 -6.73 7.06
N PRO A 23 7.12 -7.49 7.85
CA PRO A 23 6.70 -7.06 9.18
C PRO A 23 7.89 -6.99 10.15
N GLY A 24 7.87 -5.99 11.04
CA GLY A 24 8.79 -5.87 12.16
C GLY A 24 8.45 -6.79 13.34
N VAL A 25 9.20 -6.67 14.44
CA VAL A 25 8.94 -7.44 15.66
C VAL A 25 7.60 -7.04 16.25
N GLY A 26 6.70 -8.01 16.41
CA GLY A 26 5.34 -7.79 16.94
C GLY A 26 4.30 -7.38 15.90
N GLU A 27 4.68 -7.24 14.63
CA GLU A 27 3.76 -6.93 13.54
C GLU A 27 3.32 -8.19 12.79
N ILE A 28 2.15 -8.10 12.14
CA ILE A 28 1.67 -9.10 11.19
C ILE A 28 1.48 -8.47 9.81
N ARG A 29 1.72 -9.26 8.76
CA ARG A 29 1.42 -8.86 7.39
C ARG A 29 -0.01 -9.27 7.05
N LEU A 30 -0.82 -8.33 6.58
CA LEU A 30 -2.22 -8.56 6.21
C LEU A 30 -2.42 -8.46 4.69
N LYS A 31 -3.32 -9.29 4.16
CA LYS A 31 -3.90 -9.10 2.83
C LYS A 31 -5.13 -8.21 2.96
N VAL A 32 -5.12 -7.06 2.29
CA VAL A 32 -6.26 -6.14 2.28
C VAL A 32 -7.30 -6.68 1.29
N GLU A 33 -8.45 -7.12 1.80
CA GLU A 33 -9.58 -7.53 0.94
C GLU A 33 -10.49 -6.34 0.58
N ALA A 34 -10.58 -5.33 1.45
CA ALA A 34 -11.33 -4.09 1.23
C ALA A 34 -10.78 -2.93 2.07
N CYS A 35 -10.91 -1.70 1.59
CA CYS A 35 -10.55 -0.44 2.27
C CYS A 35 -11.55 0.65 1.84
N ALA A 36 -12.02 1.47 2.79
CA ALA A 36 -13.03 2.51 2.57
C ALA A 36 -12.41 3.85 2.14
#